data_AF-A0A2V2LG65-F1
#
_entry.id   AF-A0A2V2LG65-F1
#
_cell.length_a   1.000
_cell.length_b   1.000
_cell.length_c   1.000
_cell.angle_alpha   90.00
_cell.angle_beta   90.00
_cell.angle_gamma   90.00
#
_symmetry.space_group_name_H-M   'P 1'
#
loop_
_entity.id
_entity.type
_entity.pdbx_description
1 polymer ?
#
loop_
_entity_poly.entity_id
_entity_poly.type
_entity_poly.pdbx_seq_one_letter_code
_entity_poly.pdbx_strand_id
1 'polypeptide(L)'
;MLLGEHGRRRPGMGEEFWQYRPAMASDEARLIDWRRSARSDTHFIREKEWQAAQTVSIWVDGAQSMDFASPGLPSKADRGRLLSMAVAILLLRGGERVGLTGQTVPPRRGDVQLLRIAQGLLTDNAAREDFGAPDIRGIVPKSRALFVSDFMGPLVEVEQALTEAADMGVKGALLQVLDPAEEAFPFDGRTVFESMGGGLRHETLEAGGLRRRYLDRLAERKARLDDLARLTGWQVLCHHTGSGAQAALLWLYGALERRR
;
A
#
# COMPACT_ATOMS: atom_id res chain seq x y z
N MET A 1 -18.68 15.05 36.14
CA MET A 1 -17.47 15.87 35.95
C MET A 1 -16.38 14.99 35.39
N LEU A 2 -15.97 15.21 34.15
CA LEU A 2 -14.79 14.57 33.56
C LEU A 2 -13.94 15.70 32.97
N LEU A 3 -12.85 15.99 33.68
CA LEU A 3 -11.80 16.88 33.25
C LEU A 3 -10.97 16.21 32.15
N GLY A 4 -10.81 16.92 31.04
CA GLY A 4 -9.48 17.26 30.53
C GLY A 4 -8.73 16.20 29.73
N GLU A 5 -9.19 15.86 28.53
CA GLU A 5 -8.33 15.29 27.50
C GLU A 5 -7.70 16.40 26.65
N HIS A 6 -6.65 17.02 27.20
CA HIS A 6 -5.81 17.99 26.48
C HIS A 6 -4.88 17.27 25.50
N GLY A 7 -5.45 16.81 24.38
CA GLY A 7 -4.70 16.46 23.17
C GLY A 7 -4.63 17.67 22.23
N ARG A 8 -3.68 18.58 22.49
CA ARG A 8 -3.27 19.77 21.71
C ARG A 8 -3.94 19.98 20.32
N ARG A 9 -5.23 20.35 20.31
CA ARG A 9 -5.94 20.83 19.12
C ARG A 9 -5.46 22.23 18.80
N ARG A 10 -4.85 22.42 17.63
CA ARG A 10 -4.38 23.72 17.13
C ARG A 10 -5.12 24.05 15.84
N PRO A 11 -5.46 25.33 15.58
CA PRO A 11 -6.00 25.74 14.29
C PRO A 11 -4.95 25.56 13.18
N GLY A 12 -5.35 25.09 11.99
CA GLY A 12 -4.42 24.82 10.89
C GLY A 12 -5.06 24.58 9.51
N MET A 13 -4.23 24.24 8.52
CA MET A 13 -4.64 24.00 7.12
C MET A 13 -5.19 22.58 6.90
N GLY A 14 -6.27 22.20 7.58
CA GLY A 14 -7.02 20.97 7.27
C GLY A 14 -7.93 21.11 6.05
N GLU A 15 -8.78 20.12 5.80
CA GLU A 15 -9.93 20.24 4.88
C GLU A 15 -11.26 20.33 5.65
N GLU A 16 -11.34 19.72 6.83
CA GLU A 16 -12.54 19.68 7.66
C GLU A 16 -12.77 21.00 8.40
N PHE A 17 -14.00 21.49 8.33
CA PHE A 17 -14.40 22.71 9.02
C PHE A 17 -14.38 22.48 10.53
N TRP A 18 -13.58 23.27 11.25
CA TRP A 18 -13.51 23.19 12.71
C TRP A 18 -14.46 24.17 13.36
N GLN A 19 -14.17 25.46 13.20
CA GLN A 19 -15.01 26.54 13.70
C GLN A 19 -14.77 27.80 12.89
N TYR A 20 -15.61 28.80 13.12
CA TYR A 20 -15.29 30.15 12.69
C TYR A 20 -14.77 30.94 13.89
N ARG A 21 -13.70 31.70 13.68
CA ARG A 21 -13.23 32.67 14.67
C ARG A 21 -13.28 34.09 14.10
N PRO A 22 -13.40 35.11 14.96
CA PRO A 22 -13.17 36.49 14.54
C PRO A 22 -11.77 36.66 13.92
N ALA A 23 -11.70 37.39 12.81
CA ALA A 23 -10.45 37.78 12.19
C ALA A 23 -9.72 38.79 13.08
N MET A 24 -8.40 38.67 13.17
CA MET A 24 -7.52 39.58 13.88
C MET A 24 -6.73 40.41 12.87
N ALA A 25 -6.18 41.55 13.32
CA ALA A 25 -5.42 42.44 12.45
C ALA A 25 -4.16 41.80 11.83
N SER A 26 -3.65 40.71 12.43
CA SER A 26 -2.50 39.94 11.94
C SER A 26 -2.85 38.92 10.86
N ASP A 27 -4.14 38.68 10.59
CA ASP A 27 -4.57 37.66 9.64
C ASP A 27 -4.56 38.18 8.20
N GLU A 28 -4.15 37.32 7.27
CA GLU A 28 -4.19 37.65 5.84
C GLU A 28 -5.64 37.73 5.34
N ALA A 29 -5.98 38.81 4.63
CA ALA A 29 -7.34 39.07 4.15
C ALA A 29 -7.93 37.94 3.26
N ARG A 30 -7.08 37.16 2.58
CA ARG A 30 -7.52 36.00 1.76
C ARG A 30 -8.14 34.86 2.59
N LEU A 31 -7.90 34.83 3.88
CA LEU A 31 -8.43 33.82 4.80
C LEU A 31 -9.83 34.18 5.32
N ILE A 32 -10.30 35.40 5.05
CA ILE A 32 -11.61 35.88 5.47
C ILE A 32 -12.69 35.18 4.66
N ASP A 33 -13.63 34.54 5.35
CA ASP A 33 -14.86 34.03 4.75
C ASP A 33 -15.82 35.21 4.57
N TRP A 34 -15.76 35.83 3.39
CA TRP A 34 -16.60 36.98 3.06
C TRP A 34 -18.10 36.67 3.10
N ARG A 35 -18.49 35.42 2.82
CA ARG A 35 -19.91 35.00 2.81
C ARG A 35 -20.51 34.95 4.21
N ARG A 36 -19.77 34.45 5.20
CA ARG A 36 -20.19 34.51 6.61
C ARG A 36 -20.08 35.92 7.16
N SER A 37 -19.00 36.62 6.83
CA SER A 37 -18.73 37.97 7.34
C SER A 37 -19.77 38.99 6.88
N ALA A 38 -20.33 38.85 5.68
CA ALA A 38 -21.39 39.73 5.18
C ALA A 38 -22.71 39.68 5.98
N ARG A 39 -22.85 38.71 6.89
CA ARG A 39 -24.05 38.55 7.74
C ARG A 39 -23.83 39.03 9.19
N SER A 40 -22.71 39.69 9.47
CA SER A 40 -22.31 40.12 10.81
C SER A 40 -21.47 41.39 10.76
N ASP A 41 -21.41 42.15 11.86
CA ASP A 41 -20.53 43.33 11.99
C ASP A 41 -19.06 42.97 12.24
N THR A 42 -18.66 41.72 11.99
CA THR A 42 -17.32 41.21 12.29
C THR A 42 -16.86 40.27 11.18
N HIS A 43 -15.59 40.41 10.78
CA HIS A 43 -14.98 39.49 9.83
C HIS A 43 -14.66 38.16 10.50
N PHE A 44 -14.98 37.06 9.84
CA PHE A 44 -14.72 35.71 10.30
C PHE A 44 -13.73 35.00 9.40
N ILE A 45 -12.84 34.23 10.02
CA ILE A 45 -11.97 33.27 9.34
C ILE A 45 -12.54 31.88 9.61
N ARG A 46 -12.60 31.09 8.54
CA ARG A 46 -12.96 29.66 8.62
C ARG A 46 -11.72 28.88 9.05
N GLU A 47 -11.66 28.48 10.31
CA GLU A 47 -10.59 27.60 10.79
C GLU A 47 -10.89 26.16 10.38
N LYS A 48 -9.85 25.46 9.93
CA LYS A 48 -9.93 24.05 9.58
C LYS A 48 -9.17 23.23 10.62
N GLU A 49 -9.61 22.00 10.86
CA GLU A 49 -8.99 21.13 11.86
C GLU A 49 -7.56 20.77 11.42
N TRP A 50 -6.57 20.91 12.32
CA TRP A 50 -5.22 20.47 12.00
C TRP A 50 -5.15 18.94 12.00
N GLN A 51 -5.24 18.35 10.81
CA GLN A 51 -4.92 16.95 10.60
C GLN A 51 -3.47 16.85 10.15
N ALA A 52 -2.59 16.32 11.01
CA ALA A 52 -1.22 16.01 10.61
C ALA A 52 -1.29 14.93 9.52
N ALA A 53 -0.80 15.26 8.31
CA ALA A 53 -0.78 14.28 7.24
C ALA A 53 0.07 13.07 7.65
N GLN A 54 -0.50 11.91 7.44
CA GLN A 54 0.15 10.63 7.48
C GLN A 54 1.24 10.54 6.41
N THR A 55 2.21 9.72 6.73
CA THR A 55 3.25 9.28 5.79
C THR A 55 2.94 7.84 5.41
N VAL A 56 2.98 7.53 4.13
CA VAL A 56 2.75 6.20 3.57
C VAL A 56 3.95 5.79 2.72
N SER A 57 4.57 4.68 3.08
CA SER A 57 5.64 4.06 2.30
C SER A 57 5.10 2.86 1.53
N ILE A 58 5.30 2.82 0.22
CA ILE A 58 4.83 1.72 -0.63
C ILE A 58 6.03 0.92 -1.12
N TRP A 59 5.98 -0.39 -0.95
CA TRP A 59 6.89 -1.32 -1.61
C TRP A 59 6.11 -2.11 -2.65
N VAL A 60 6.66 -2.24 -3.85
CA VAL A 60 6.10 -3.07 -4.91
C VAL A 60 7.17 -4.03 -5.36
N ASP A 61 6.83 -5.31 -5.32
CA ASP A 61 7.71 -6.38 -5.73
C ASP A 61 8.01 -6.31 -7.23
N GLY A 62 9.29 -6.29 -7.55
CA GLY A 62 9.83 -6.29 -8.91
C GLY A 62 10.50 -7.60 -9.27
N ALA A 63 10.31 -8.69 -8.52
CA ALA A 63 10.88 -10.00 -8.81
C ALA A 63 10.25 -10.66 -10.05
N GLN A 64 10.91 -11.69 -10.59
CA GLN A 64 10.50 -12.33 -11.85
C GLN A 64 9.18 -13.10 -11.73
N SER A 65 8.88 -13.64 -10.55
CA SER A 65 7.59 -14.26 -10.24
C SER A 65 6.38 -13.34 -10.49
N MET A 66 6.56 -12.02 -10.38
CA MET A 66 5.52 -11.03 -10.67
C MET A 66 5.20 -10.88 -12.17
N ASP A 67 6.06 -11.38 -13.07
CA ASP A 67 5.82 -11.30 -14.52
C ASP A 67 4.83 -12.34 -15.03
N PHE A 68 4.46 -13.32 -14.19
CA PHE A 68 3.48 -14.34 -14.57
C PHE A 68 2.13 -13.70 -14.91
N ALA A 69 1.51 -14.19 -15.99
CA ALA A 69 0.21 -13.76 -16.47
C ALA A 69 -0.51 -14.89 -17.22
N SER A 70 -1.77 -15.13 -16.88
CA SER A 70 -2.64 -15.95 -17.73
C SER A 70 -2.95 -15.24 -19.07
N PRO A 71 -3.20 -15.99 -20.16
CA PRO A 71 -3.55 -15.41 -21.45
C PRO A 71 -4.72 -14.42 -21.36
N GLY A 72 -4.52 -13.21 -21.89
CA GLY A 72 -5.53 -12.15 -21.90
C GLY A 72 -5.69 -11.40 -20.57
N LEU A 73 -4.92 -11.73 -19.54
CA LEU A 73 -4.84 -10.99 -18.28
C LEU A 73 -3.55 -10.17 -18.19
N PRO A 74 -3.54 -9.06 -17.42
CA PRO A 74 -2.29 -8.36 -17.12
C PRO A 74 -1.39 -9.20 -16.21
N SER A 75 -0.09 -8.94 -16.26
CA SER A 75 0.85 -9.52 -15.29
C SER A 75 0.54 -9.10 -13.86
N LYS A 76 1.00 -9.89 -12.89
CA LYS A 76 0.91 -9.54 -11.46
C LYS A 76 1.65 -8.23 -11.18
N ALA A 77 2.79 -8.00 -11.84
CA ALA A 77 3.58 -6.77 -11.78
C ALA A 77 2.75 -5.55 -12.24
N ASP A 78 2.14 -5.62 -13.42
CA ASP A 78 1.32 -4.52 -13.96
C ASP A 78 0.11 -4.24 -13.06
N ARG A 79 -0.53 -5.29 -12.56
CA ARG A 79 -1.66 -5.14 -11.62
C ARG A 79 -1.21 -4.50 -10.30
N GLY A 80 -0.07 -4.93 -9.75
CA GLY A 80 0.51 -4.38 -8.53
C GLY A 80 0.90 -2.91 -8.68
N ARG A 81 1.56 -2.55 -9.79
CA ARG A 81 1.92 -1.16 -10.15
C ARG A 81 0.67 -0.29 -10.31
N LEU A 82 -0.35 -0.77 -11.00
CA LEU A 82 -1.61 -0.03 -11.19
C LEU A 82 -2.28 0.29 -9.86
N LEU A 83 -2.46 -0.70 -8.99
CA LEU A 83 -3.10 -0.51 -7.68
C LEU A 83 -2.27 0.40 -6.77
N SER A 84 -0.95 0.25 -6.79
CA SER A 84 -0.02 1.09 -6.03
C SER A 84 -0.04 2.55 -6.50
N MET A 85 -0.06 2.78 -7.82
CA MET A 85 -0.16 4.12 -8.37
C MET A 85 -1.52 4.75 -8.07
N ALA A 86 -2.61 3.98 -8.23
CA ALA A 86 -3.96 4.47 -7.96
C ALA A 86 -4.13 4.86 -6.49
N VAL A 87 -3.66 4.05 -5.53
CA VAL A 87 -3.74 4.41 -4.11
C VAL A 87 -2.83 5.59 -3.77
N ALA A 88 -1.64 5.68 -4.38
CA ALA A 88 -0.76 6.83 -4.21
C ALA A 88 -1.42 8.13 -4.69
N ILE A 89 -2.13 8.11 -5.82
CA ILE A 89 -2.91 9.26 -6.32
C ILE A 89 -3.96 9.68 -5.30
N LEU A 90 -4.75 8.74 -4.78
CA LEU A 90 -5.81 9.05 -3.81
C LEU A 90 -5.22 9.67 -2.53
N LEU A 91 -4.17 9.06 -1.98
CA LEU A 91 -3.49 9.53 -0.77
C LEU A 91 -2.84 10.91 -0.95
N LEU A 92 -2.15 11.14 -2.08
CA LEU A 92 -1.53 12.44 -2.37
C LEU A 92 -2.57 13.55 -2.55
N ARG A 93 -3.71 13.23 -3.19
CA ARG A 93 -4.86 14.15 -3.28
C ARG A 93 -5.51 14.43 -1.94
N GLY A 94 -5.53 13.44 -1.04
CA GLY A 94 -5.92 13.59 0.36
C GLY A 94 -4.92 14.37 1.23
N GLY A 95 -3.80 14.83 0.65
CA GLY A 95 -2.79 15.63 1.37
C GLY A 95 -1.76 14.78 2.12
N GLU A 96 -1.76 13.46 1.94
CA GLU A 96 -0.81 12.54 2.57
C GLU A 96 0.57 12.60 1.91
N ARG A 97 1.61 12.17 2.63
CA ARG A 97 2.97 12.03 2.08
C ARG A 97 3.14 10.59 1.60
N VAL A 98 3.49 10.38 0.33
CA VAL A 98 3.64 9.04 -0.24
C VAL A 98 5.04 8.89 -0.84
N GLY A 99 5.68 7.74 -0.61
CA GLY A 99 6.99 7.39 -1.17
C GLY A 99 7.09 5.91 -1.51
N LEU A 100 8.19 5.52 -2.18
CA LEU A 100 8.51 4.14 -2.52
C LEU A 100 9.76 3.67 -1.79
N THR A 101 9.67 2.51 -1.15
CA THR A 101 10.85 1.79 -0.63
C THR A 101 11.42 0.87 -1.72
N GLY A 102 12.65 0.36 -1.58
CA GLY A 102 13.34 -0.37 -2.66
C GLY A 102 14.00 0.55 -3.69
N GLN A 103 13.21 1.45 -4.26
CA GLN A 103 13.66 2.40 -5.30
C GLN A 103 14.05 3.78 -4.73
N THR A 104 14.03 3.91 -3.40
CA THR A 104 14.43 5.11 -2.63
C THR A 104 13.74 6.40 -3.08
N VAL A 105 12.42 6.37 -3.27
CA VAL A 105 11.61 7.58 -3.47
C VAL A 105 11.09 8.04 -2.10
N PRO A 106 11.70 9.05 -1.44
CA PRO A 106 11.29 9.44 -0.09
C PRO A 106 9.85 10.00 -0.07
N PRO A 107 9.09 9.79 1.00
CA PRO A 107 7.72 10.29 1.08
C PRO A 107 7.61 11.81 1.02
N ARG A 108 6.88 12.32 0.03
CA ARG A 108 6.60 13.76 -0.16
C ARG A 108 5.15 13.97 -0.59
N ARG A 109 4.72 15.23 -0.67
CA ARG A 109 3.39 15.63 -1.17
C ARG A 109 3.49 16.24 -2.58
N GLY A 110 2.33 16.40 -3.22
CA GLY A 110 2.15 17.20 -4.43
C GLY A 110 2.34 16.44 -5.73
N ASP A 111 1.95 17.06 -6.84
CA ASP A 111 1.85 16.39 -8.15
C ASP A 111 3.19 15.93 -8.73
N VAL A 112 4.28 16.66 -8.44
CA VAL A 112 5.63 16.22 -8.84
C VAL A 112 6.00 14.87 -8.21
N GLN A 113 5.46 14.58 -7.02
CA GLN A 113 5.68 13.29 -6.38
C GLN A 113 4.99 12.15 -7.14
N LEU A 114 3.85 12.39 -7.80
CA LEU A 114 3.19 11.39 -8.63
C LEU A 114 4.09 10.93 -9.77
N LEU A 115 4.75 11.86 -10.45
CA LEU A 115 5.69 11.54 -11.53
C LEU A 115 6.89 10.73 -11.02
N ARG A 116 7.41 11.05 -9.83
CA ARG A 116 8.51 10.30 -9.20
C ARG A 116 8.10 8.88 -8.83
N ILE A 117 6.90 8.72 -8.27
CA ILE A 117 6.35 7.40 -7.95
C ILE A 117 6.14 6.59 -9.23
N ALA A 118 5.52 7.18 -10.26
CA ALA A 118 5.33 6.51 -11.54
C ALA A 118 6.66 6.05 -12.17
N GLN A 119 7.67 6.93 -12.18
CA GLN A 119 9.01 6.58 -12.68
C GLN A 119 9.66 5.47 -11.86
N GLY A 120 9.55 5.53 -10.52
CA GLY A 120 10.06 4.48 -9.65
C GLY A 120 9.41 3.14 -9.98
N LEU A 121 8.07 3.08 -10.01
CA LEU A 121 7.33 1.84 -10.28
C LEU A 121 7.70 1.16 -11.61
N LEU A 122 8.13 1.95 -12.60
CA LEU A 122 8.58 1.48 -13.91
C LEU A 122 10.07 1.17 -13.99
N THR A 123 10.85 1.48 -12.97
CA THR A 123 12.29 1.21 -12.94
C THR A 123 12.52 -0.25 -12.56
N ASP A 124 12.93 -1.05 -13.54
CA ASP A 124 13.35 -2.44 -13.31
C ASP A 124 14.83 -2.49 -12.90
N ASN A 125 15.15 -3.33 -11.92
CA ASN A 125 16.53 -3.64 -11.59
C ASN A 125 17.09 -4.64 -12.62
N ALA A 126 18.32 -4.43 -13.11
CA ALA A 126 18.92 -5.28 -14.13
C ALA A 126 19.22 -6.73 -13.66
N ALA A 127 19.28 -6.97 -12.34
CA ALA A 127 19.42 -8.28 -11.72
C ALA A 127 18.20 -8.57 -10.84
N ARG A 128 17.13 -9.10 -11.44
CA ARG A 128 15.87 -9.43 -10.74
C ARG A 128 16.00 -10.83 -10.14
N GLU A 129 15.75 -10.96 -8.85
CA GLU A 129 15.61 -12.25 -8.20
C GLU A 129 14.30 -12.95 -8.61
N ASP A 130 14.24 -14.27 -8.41
CA ASP A 130 13.03 -15.06 -8.72
C ASP A 130 11.84 -14.61 -7.87
N PHE A 131 12.08 -14.27 -6.61
CA PHE A 131 11.08 -13.80 -5.65
C PHE A 131 11.62 -12.59 -4.90
N GLY A 132 10.73 -11.65 -4.54
CA GLY A 132 11.11 -10.46 -3.80
C GLY A 132 10.75 -10.56 -2.33
N ALA A 133 11.38 -9.70 -1.54
CA ALA A 133 11.05 -9.49 -0.14
C ALA A 133 10.85 -8.00 0.16
N PRO A 134 9.95 -7.65 1.09
CA PRO A 134 9.68 -6.24 1.41
C PRO A 134 10.92 -5.49 1.87
N ASP A 135 11.25 -4.41 1.15
CA ASP A 135 12.31 -3.50 1.58
C ASP A 135 11.73 -2.42 2.48
N ILE A 136 12.23 -2.33 3.72
CA ILE A 136 11.79 -1.35 4.71
C ILE A 136 12.72 -0.13 4.82
N ARG A 137 13.79 -0.06 4.02
CA ARG A 137 14.73 1.07 4.03
C ARG A 137 13.99 2.36 3.70
N GLY A 138 14.15 3.37 4.55
CA GLY A 138 13.51 4.67 4.39
C GLY A 138 12.04 4.73 4.85
N ILE A 139 11.50 3.67 5.46
CA ILE A 139 10.23 3.76 6.18
C ILE A 139 10.38 4.70 7.38
N VAL A 140 9.36 5.51 7.61
CA VAL A 140 9.31 6.47 8.72
C VAL A 140 8.66 5.80 9.93
N PRO A 141 9.20 5.90 11.16
CA PRO A 141 8.54 5.37 12.34
C PRO A 141 7.12 5.93 12.53
N LYS A 142 6.23 5.12 13.10
CA LYS A 142 4.82 5.47 13.36
C LYS A 142 4.04 5.92 12.12
N SER A 143 4.45 5.47 10.94
CA SER A 143 3.81 5.79 9.65
C SER A 143 2.83 4.70 9.22
N ARG A 144 2.38 4.78 7.97
CA ARG A 144 1.73 3.68 7.25
C ARG A 144 2.65 3.06 6.21
N ALA A 145 2.39 1.80 5.86
CA ALA A 145 3.05 1.14 4.75
C ALA A 145 2.11 0.22 3.95
N LEU A 146 2.44 0.01 2.68
CA LEU A 146 1.78 -0.93 1.78
C LEU A 146 2.84 -1.80 1.11
N PHE A 147 2.75 -3.12 1.28
CA PHE A 147 3.61 -4.08 0.58
C PHE A 147 2.79 -4.83 -0.47
N VAL A 148 3.24 -4.83 -1.72
CA VAL A 148 2.57 -5.46 -2.85
C VAL A 148 3.47 -6.51 -3.48
N SER A 149 3.08 -7.79 -3.43
CA SER A 149 3.84 -8.93 -3.95
C SER A 149 2.91 -10.11 -4.18
N ASP A 150 3.38 -11.19 -4.79
CA ASP A 150 2.72 -12.50 -4.70
C ASP A 150 3.07 -13.24 -3.40
N PHE A 151 4.11 -12.78 -2.68
CA PHE A 151 4.70 -13.36 -1.47
C PHE A 151 5.12 -14.83 -1.61
N MET A 152 5.49 -15.25 -2.82
CA MET A 152 5.87 -16.64 -3.11
C MET A 152 7.29 -16.99 -2.68
N GLY A 153 8.13 -16.00 -2.36
CA GLY A 153 9.47 -16.17 -1.83
C GLY A 153 9.52 -16.71 -0.38
N PRO A 154 10.72 -16.80 0.22
CA PRO A 154 10.90 -17.23 1.60
C PRO A 154 10.10 -16.36 2.58
N LEU A 155 9.16 -16.98 3.31
CA LEU A 155 8.30 -16.24 4.25
C LEU A 155 9.08 -15.58 5.40
N VAL A 156 10.23 -16.13 5.77
CA VAL A 156 11.08 -15.59 6.84
C VAL A 156 11.47 -14.13 6.60
N GLU A 157 11.70 -13.75 5.35
CA GLU A 157 12.09 -12.38 4.99
C GLU A 157 10.89 -11.42 5.10
N VAL A 158 9.69 -11.90 4.74
CA VAL A 158 8.43 -11.18 4.92
C VAL A 158 8.12 -11.01 6.42
N GLU A 159 8.31 -12.07 7.21
CA GLU A 159 8.16 -12.07 8.67
C GLU A 159 9.09 -11.06 9.35
N GLN A 160 10.37 -11.03 8.95
CA GLN A 160 11.35 -10.07 9.45
C GLN A 160 10.94 -8.63 9.12
N ALA A 161 10.67 -8.33 7.84
CA ALA A 161 10.29 -6.99 7.41
C ALA A 161 9.02 -6.48 8.10
N LEU A 162 8.00 -7.32 8.26
CA LEU A 162 6.76 -6.98 8.98
C LEU A 162 7.01 -6.73 10.47
N THR A 163 7.81 -7.57 11.11
CA THR A 163 8.13 -7.44 12.54
C THR A 163 8.92 -6.16 12.79
N GLU A 164 9.96 -5.90 12.01
CA GLU A 164 10.76 -4.67 12.10
C GLU A 164 9.92 -3.41 11.86
N ALA A 165 9.04 -3.44 10.85
CA ALA A 165 8.13 -2.32 10.61
C ALA A 165 7.14 -2.13 11.78
N ALA A 166 6.61 -3.22 12.35
CA ALA A 166 5.71 -3.17 13.50
C ALA A 166 6.42 -2.61 14.75
N ASP A 167 7.68 -2.98 14.99
CA ASP A 167 8.51 -2.45 16.08
C ASP A 167 8.76 -0.95 15.94
N MET A 168 8.85 -0.44 14.71
CA MET A 168 8.86 1.00 14.41
C MET A 168 7.50 1.68 14.60
N GLY A 169 6.45 0.94 14.97
CA GLY A 169 5.07 1.41 15.10
C GLY A 169 4.36 1.63 13.77
N VAL A 170 4.87 1.06 12.67
CA VAL A 170 4.27 1.16 11.34
C VAL A 170 3.09 0.20 11.27
N LYS A 171 1.96 0.71 10.82
CA LYS A 171 0.76 -0.09 10.51
C LYS A 171 0.54 -0.11 9.00
N GLY A 172 -0.08 -1.14 8.45
CA GLY A 172 -0.15 -1.19 7.00
C GLY A 172 -1.05 -2.24 6.43
N ALA A 173 -0.87 -2.43 5.13
CA ALA A 173 -1.55 -3.45 4.36
C ALA A 173 -0.55 -4.27 3.54
N LEU A 174 -0.82 -5.57 3.44
CA LEU A 174 -0.23 -6.48 2.48
C LEU A 174 -1.25 -6.69 1.35
N LEU A 175 -0.81 -6.52 0.11
CA LEU A 175 -1.59 -6.87 -1.07
C LEU A 175 -0.92 -8.05 -1.75
N GLN A 176 -1.48 -9.23 -1.55
CA GLN A 176 -1.07 -10.40 -2.29
C GLN A 176 -1.70 -10.36 -3.68
N VAL A 177 -0.90 -10.31 -4.73
CA VAL A 177 -1.37 -10.36 -6.12
C VAL A 177 -1.11 -11.75 -6.67
N LEU A 178 -2.18 -12.45 -7.05
CA LEU A 178 -2.11 -13.77 -7.68
C LEU A 178 -2.76 -13.76 -9.06
N ASP A 179 -2.31 -14.64 -9.93
CA ASP A 179 -3.02 -14.96 -11.15
C ASP A 179 -4.06 -16.08 -10.88
N PRO A 180 -5.27 -16.04 -11.47
CA PRO A 180 -6.27 -17.09 -11.28
C PRO A 180 -5.76 -18.51 -11.59
N ALA A 181 -4.82 -18.67 -12.52
CA ALA A 181 -4.24 -19.97 -12.85
C ALA A 181 -3.34 -20.52 -11.73
N GLU A 182 -2.80 -19.68 -10.86
CA GLU A 182 -2.01 -20.16 -9.71
C GLU A 182 -2.91 -20.91 -8.71
N GLU A 183 -4.18 -20.50 -8.54
CA GLU A 183 -5.12 -21.20 -7.65
C GLU A 183 -5.94 -22.28 -8.35
N ALA A 184 -6.35 -22.06 -9.60
CA ALA A 184 -7.05 -23.08 -10.37
C ALA A 184 -6.12 -24.26 -10.70
N PHE A 185 -4.84 -23.96 -10.89
CA PHE A 185 -3.78 -24.85 -11.33
C PHE A 185 -4.24 -25.72 -12.51
N PRO A 186 -4.59 -25.12 -13.68
CA PRO A 186 -5.13 -25.84 -14.83
C PRO A 186 -4.03 -26.54 -15.66
N PHE A 187 -2.90 -26.88 -15.04
CA PHE A 187 -1.75 -27.48 -15.69
C PHE A 187 -1.86 -29.01 -15.62
N ASP A 188 -2.46 -29.60 -16.64
CA ASP A 188 -2.54 -31.06 -16.80
C ASP A 188 -1.41 -31.58 -17.70
N GLY A 189 -0.59 -32.51 -17.19
CA GLY A 189 0.44 -33.22 -17.97
C GLY A 189 1.87 -33.10 -17.45
N ARG A 190 2.82 -33.73 -18.18
CA ARG A 190 4.28 -33.60 -17.94
C ARG A 190 4.71 -32.17 -18.28
N THR A 191 4.51 -31.25 -17.35
CA THR A 191 4.98 -29.89 -17.48
C THR A 191 6.26 -29.76 -16.67
N VAL A 192 7.36 -29.42 -17.34
CA VAL A 192 8.57 -28.97 -16.64
C VAL A 192 8.24 -27.61 -16.06
N PHE A 193 8.14 -27.52 -14.74
CA PHE A 193 7.98 -26.22 -14.08
C PHE A 193 9.36 -25.58 -14.00
N GLU A 194 9.59 -24.62 -14.89
CA GLU A 194 10.73 -23.72 -14.83
C GLU A 194 10.28 -22.45 -14.10
N SER A 195 11.05 -22.02 -13.10
CA SER A 195 10.94 -20.66 -12.56
C SER A 195 11.01 -19.64 -13.70
N MET A 196 10.34 -18.50 -13.57
CA MET A 196 10.43 -17.42 -14.56
C MET A 196 11.89 -16.98 -14.80
N GLY A 197 12.77 -17.15 -13.81
CA GLY A 197 14.22 -16.91 -13.93
C GLY A 197 15.07 -18.10 -14.33
N GLY A 198 14.46 -19.23 -14.70
CA GLY A 198 15.16 -20.43 -15.20
C GLY A 198 16.00 -21.18 -14.16
N GLY A 199 16.09 -20.70 -12.91
CA GLY A 199 16.95 -21.25 -11.87
C GLY A 199 16.42 -22.52 -11.19
N LEU A 200 15.11 -22.75 -11.20
CA LEU A 200 14.47 -23.92 -10.61
C LEU A 200 13.74 -24.70 -11.69
N ARG A 201 14.21 -25.92 -11.97
CA ARG A 201 13.59 -26.87 -12.88
C ARG A 201 13.09 -28.06 -12.07
N HIS A 202 11.79 -28.11 -11.80
CA HIS A 202 11.18 -29.26 -11.15
C HIS A 202 10.60 -30.21 -12.20
N GLU A 203 11.38 -31.24 -12.56
CA GLU A 203 10.88 -32.39 -13.32
C GLU A 203 10.16 -33.34 -12.36
N THR A 204 8.83 -33.42 -12.44
CA THR A 204 8.07 -34.39 -11.62
C THR A 204 7.12 -35.20 -12.51
N LEU A 205 7.14 -36.52 -12.34
CA LEU A 205 6.42 -37.50 -13.16
C LEU A 205 4.93 -37.69 -12.78
N GLU A 206 4.38 -36.90 -11.85
CA GLU A 206 2.99 -37.03 -11.38
C GLU A 206 2.32 -35.66 -11.16
N ALA A 207 1.63 -35.16 -12.19
CA ALA A 207 0.97 -33.85 -12.19
C ALA A 207 -0.10 -33.69 -11.08
N GLY A 208 -0.84 -34.76 -10.76
CA GLY A 208 -1.90 -34.73 -9.75
C GLY A 208 -1.38 -34.56 -8.31
N GLY A 209 -0.28 -35.23 -7.96
CA GLY A 209 0.36 -35.09 -6.65
C GLY A 209 1.03 -33.72 -6.49
N LEU A 210 1.56 -33.16 -7.58
CA LEU A 210 2.16 -31.83 -7.60
C LEU A 210 1.11 -30.73 -7.40
N ARG A 211 -0.05 -30.83 -8.07
CA ARG A 211 -1.17 -29.88 -7.91
C ARG A 211 -1.61 -29.77 -6.45
N ARG A 212 -1.88 -30.92 -5.80
CA ARG A 212 -2.30 -30.93 -4.39
C ARG A 212 -1.24 -30.31 -3.48
N ARG A 213 0.03 -30.71 -3.62
CA ARG A 213 1.13 -30.15 -2.81
C ARG A 213 1.30 -28.65 -3.00
N TYR A 214 1.17 -28.16 -4.23
CA TYR A 214 1.26 -26.73 -4.51
C TYR A 214 0.11 -25.97 -3.85
N LEU A 215 -1.14 -26.42 -4.04
CA LEU A 215 -2.31 -25.77 -3.45
C LEU A 215 -2.29 -25.81 -1.92
N ASP A 216 -1.86 -26.91 -1.32
CA ASP A 216 -1.69 -27.02 0.14
C ASP A 216 -0.65 -26.00 0.64
N ARG A 217 0.48 -25.85 -0.05
CA ARG A 217 1.52 -24.86 0.29
C ARG A 217 1.05 -23.42 0.09
N LEU A 218 0.26 -23.16 -0.95
CA LEU A 218 -0.33 -21.84 -1.19
C LEU A 218 -1.33 -21.49 -0.08
N ALA A 219 -2.20 -22.43 0.29
CA ALA A 219 -3.15 -22.25 1.38
C ALA A 219 -2.45 -22.01 2.73
N GLU A 220 -1.41 -22.79 3.04
CA GLU A 220 -0.58 -22.58 4.24
C GLU A 220 0.06 -21.19 4.23
N ARG A 221 0.62 -20.77 3.09
CA ARG A 221 1.23 -19.45 2.95
C ARG A 221 0.24 -18.31 3.15
N LYS A 222 -0.97 -18.41 2.60
CA LYS A 222 -2.05 -17.42 2.81
C LYS A 222 -2.43 -17.33 4.29
N ALA A 223 -2.60 -18.47 4.96
CA ALA A 223 -2.90 -18.52 6.39
C ALA A 223 -1.77 -17.87 7.23
N ARG A 224 -0.51 -18.12 6.88
CA ARG A 224 0.64 -17.49 7.55
C ARG A 224 0.65 -15.97 7.38
N LEU A 225 0.36 -15.45 6.18
CA LEU A 225 0.24 -14.00 5.95
C LEU A 225 -0.91 -13.39 6.76
N ASP A 226 -2.05 -14.06 6.81
CA ASP A 226 -3.20 -13.65 7.63
C ASP A 226 -2.83 -13.61 9.12
N ASP A 227 -2.12 -14.61 9.63
CA ASP A 227 -1.67 -14.69 11.02
C ASP A 227 -0.71 -13.55 11.35
N LEU A 228 0.30 -13.33 10.50
CA LEU A 228 1.28 -12.24 10.66
C LEU A 228 0.62 -10.87 10.65
N ALA A 229 -0.31 -10.64 9.72
CA ALA A 229 -1.05 -9.39 9.66
C ALA A 229 -1.82 -9.13 10.97
N ARG A 230 -2.51 -10.14 11.50
CA ARG A 230 -3.24 -10.01 12.79
C ARG A 230 -2.31 -9.71 13.97
N LEU A 231 -1.15 -10.37 14.04
CA LEU A 231 -0.19 -10.18 15.13
C LEU A 231 0.45 -8.78 15.13
N THR A 232 0.71 -8.23 13.94
CA THR A 232 1.36 -6.93 13.75
C THR A 232 0.37 -5.76 13.69
N GLY A 233 -0.93 -6.03 13.66
CA GLY A 233 -1.97 -5.02 13.45
C GLY A 233 -2.04 -4.50 12.01
N TRP A 234 -1.42 -5.23 11.07
CA TRP A 234 -1.54 -5.02 9.63
C TRP A 234 -2.80 -5.71 9.10
N GLN A 235 -3.13 -5.43 7.85
CA GLN A 235 -4.23 -6.06 7.13
C GLN A 235 -3.69 -6.74 5.88
N VAL A 236 -4.36 -7.77 5.39
CA VAL A 236 -3.97 -8.44 4.14
C VAL A 236 -5.17 -8.61 3.23
N LEU A 237 -4.94 -8.46 1.93
CA LEU A 237 -5.90 -8.75 0.87
C LEU A 237 -5.22 -9.60 -0.19
N CYS A 238 -5.85 -10.71 -0.56
CA CYS A 238 -5.53 -11.45 -1.78
C CYS A 238 -6.36 -10.89 -2.93
N HIS A 239 -5.68 -10.45 -3.99
CA HIS A 239 -6.27 -9.89 -5.19
C HIS A 239 -5.82 -10.69 -6.43
N HIS A 240 -6.78 -11.03 -7.28
CA HIS A 240 -6.50 -11.75 -8.52
C HIS A 240 -6.41 -10.83 -9.72
N THR A 241 -5.47 -11.07 -10.62
CA THR A 241 -5.30 -10.29 -11.87
C THR A 241 -6.57 -10.26 -12.73
N GLY A 242 -7.37 -11.33 -12.70
CA GLY A 242 -8.67 -11.43 -13.39
C GLY A 242 -9.85 -10.73 -12.71
N SER A 243 -9.68 -10.22 -11.49
CA SER A 243 -10.72 -9.48 -10.77
C SER A 243 -10.67 -7.98 -11.06
N GLY A 244 -11.78 -7.28 -10.83
CA GLY A 244 -11.84 -5.83 -10.96
C GLY A 244 -10.92 -5.11 -9.96
N ALA A 245 -10.05 -4.23 -10.44
CA ALA A 245 -9.10 -3.48 -9.61
C ALA A 245 -9.78 -2.51 -8.62
N GLN A 246 -11.00 -2.05 -8.92
CA GLN A 246 -11.70 -1.05 -8.11
C GLN A 246 -11.96 -1.52 -6.68
N ALA A 247 -12.37 -2.78 -6.48
CA ALA A 247 -12.65 -3.31 -5.15
C ALA A 247 -11.37 -3.37 -4.29
N ALA A 248 -10.26 -3.82 -4.88
CA ALA A 248 -8.96 -3.84 -4.22
C ALA A 248 -8.48 -2.42 -3.87
N LEU A 249 -8.64 -1.45 -4.79
CA LEU A 249 -8.29 -0.06 -4.55
C LEU A 249 -9.05 0.55 -3.37
N LEU A 250 -10.38 0.35 -3.30
CA LEU A 250 -11.20 0.85 -2.21
C LEU A 250 -10.81 0.22 -0.87
N TRP A 251 -10.52 -1.09 -0.87
CA TRP A 251 -10.03 -1.78 0.32
C TRP A 251 -8.68 -1.22 0.79
N LEU A 252 -7.73 -1.02 -0.13
CA LEU A 252 -6.41 -0.46 0.16
C LEU A 252 -6.50 0.94 0.75
N TYR A 253 -7.30 1.80 0.14
CA TYR A 253 -7.51 3.16 0.62
C TYR A 253 -8.07 3.15 2.05
N GLY A 254 -9.12 2.37 2.32
CA GLY A 254 -9.69 2.24 3.67
C GLY A 254 -8.77 1.54 4.68
N ALA A 255 -7.87 0.67 4.23
CA ALA A 255 -6.87 0.04 5.10
C ALA A 255 -5.79 1.03 5.55
N LEU A 256 -5.38 1.95 4.67
CA LEU A 256 -4.34 2.95 4.93
C LEU A 256 -4.87 4.19 5.66
N GLU A 257 -6.13 4.58 5.43
CA GLU A 257 -6.76 5.70 6.14
C GLU A 257 -7.11 5.39 7.60
N ARG A 258 -7.40 4.13 7.94
CA ARG A 258 -7.90 3.79 9.29
C ARG A 258 -6.90 4.19 10.38
N ARG A 259 -7.26 5.25 11.11
CA ARG A 259 -6.60 5.71 12.33
C ARG A 259 -7.25 4.98 13.50
N ARG A 260 -6.69 3.82 13.85
CA ARG A 260 -6.89 3.23 15.18
C ARG A 260 -5.68 3.55 16.05
#